data_AF-T1A401-F1
#
_entry.id   AF-T1A401-F1
#
_cell.length_a   1.000
_cell.length_b   1.000
_cell.length_c   1.000
_cell.angle_alpha   90.00
_cell.angle_beta   90.00
_cell.angle_gamma   90.00
#
_symmetry.space_group_name_H-M   'P 1'
#
loop_
_entity.id
_entity.type
_entity.pdbx_description
1 polymer ?
#
loop_
_entity_poly.entity_id
_entity_poly.type
_entity_poly.pdbx_seq_one_letter_code
_entity_poly.pdbx_strand_id
1 'polypeptide(L)'
;ARDKAPHIALSVDMLDTGINIPEVVNLVFFKLVRSKTKFWQMLGRGTRLCPDLFEPGKDKKFFYVFDYCQNLEYFSQNIPATEGALSAPLGKRLFDARLELIGELDKALAEGQRDAL
;
A
#
# COMPACT_ATOMS: atom_id res chain seq x y z
N ALA A 1 26.54 -2.78 -5.00
CA ALA A 1 25.60 -1.80 -5.59
C ALA A 1 26.31 -0.54 -6.14
N ARG A 2 27.61 -0.33 -5.88
CA ARG A 2 28.34 0.88 -6.32
C ARG A 2 28.95 0.82 -7.73
N ASP A 3 29.18 -0.36 -8.31
CA ASP A 3 29.91 -0.50 -9.60
C ASP A 3 29.08 -1.01 -10.79
N LYS A 4 27.75 -0.83 -10.77
CA LYS A 4 26.88 -1.33 -11.85
C LYS A 4 26.05 -0.20 -12.47
N ALA A 5 25.75 -0.39 -13.76
CA ALA A 5 24.86 0.46 -14.56
C ALA A 5 23.58 0.84 -13.79
N PRO A 6 22.98 2.02 -14.04
CA PRO A 6 21.87 2.54 -13.26
C PRO A 6 20.77 1.49 -13.08
N HIS A 7 20.52 1.12 -11.82
CA HIS A 7 19.53 0.12 -11.46
C HIS A 7 18.15 0.77 -11.36
N ILE A 8 17.29 0.48 -12.34
CA ILE A 8 15.87 0.84 -12.27
C ILE A 8 15.13 -0.32 -11.60
N ALA A 9 14.61 -0.08 -10.41
CA ALA A 9 13.69 -1.00 -9.76
C ALA A 9 12.24 -0.57 -10.04
N LEU A 10 11.48 -1.41 -10.75
CA LEU A 10 10.06 -1.21 -10.98
C LEU A 10 9.26 -1.98 -9.95
N SER A 11 8.25 -1.36 -9.36
CA SER A 11 7.45 -1.96 -8.30
C SER A 11 6.01 -1.45 -8.35
N VAL A 12 5.06 -2.39 -8.41
CA VAL A 12 3.62 -2.07 -8.47
C VAL A 12 3.05 -1.86 -7.07
N ASP A 13 3.55 -2.57 -6.06
CA ASP A 13 3.09 -2.45 -4.67
C ASP A 13 4.17 -2.55 -3.60
N MET A 14 5.45 -2.53 -3.97
CA MET A 14 6.55 -2.69 -3.02
C MET A 14 7.46 -1.46 -2.97
N LEU A 15 7.06 -0.50 -2.15
CA LEU A 15 7.95 0.09 -1.15
C LEU A 15 7.41 -0.18 0.28
N ASP A 16 6.44 -1.09 0.39
CA ASP A 16 5.58 -1.22 1.57
C ASP A 16 6.20 -1.96 2.75
N THR A 17 7.44 -2.50 2.67
CA THR A 17 8.24 -2.86 3.87
C THR A 17 9.61 -3.47 3.55
N GLY A 18 9.78 -4.15 2.40
CA GLY A 18 10.95 -5.01 2.17
C GLY A 18 12.15 -4.39 1.43
N ILE A 19 12.00 -3.24 0.77
CA ILE A 19 13.07 -2.63 -0.04
C ILE A 19 13.67 -1.45 0.72
N ASN A 20 14.91 -1.62 1.18
CA ASN A 20 15.70 -0.61 1.85
C ASN A 20 16.97 -0.31 1.04
N ILE A 21 16.91 0.69 0.15
CA ILE A 21 18.01 1.10 -0.72
C ILE A 21 18.37 2.56 -0.37
N PRO A 22 19.40 2.81 0.45
CA PRO A 22 19.81 4.18 0.80
C PRO A 22 20.27 5.01 -0.43
N GLU A 23 20.74 4.35 -1.48
CA GLU A 23 21.25 4.93 -2.72
C GLU A 23 20.18 5.52 -3.66
N VAL A 24 18.89 5.49 -3.30
CA VAL A 24 17.81 6.02 -4.16
C VAL A 24 17.99 7.52 -4.38
N VAL A 25 18.26 7.94 -5.61
CA VAL A 25 18.40 9.35 -6.00
C VAL A 25 17.21 9.88 -6.79
N ASN A 26 16.37 9.00 -7.35
CA ASN A 26 15.19 9.34 -8.13
C ASN A 26 14.02 8.44 -7.71
N LEU A 27 12.89 9.04 -7.34
CA LEU A 27 11.65 8.35 -7.00
C LEU A 27 10.54 8.79 -7.96
N VAL A 28 9.92 7.83 -8.66
CA VAL A 28 8.93 8.12 -9.70
C VAL A 28 7.56 7.58 -9.27
N PHE A 29 6.59 8.48 -9.12
CA PHE A 29 5.18 8.14 -9.01
C PHE A 29 4.54 8.14 -10.40
N PHE A 30 4.32 6.94 -10.94
CA PHE A 30 3.64 6.72 -12.22
C PHE A 30 2.26 6.05 -12.06
N LYS A 31 1.72 6.09 -10.84
CA LYS A 31 0.36 5.64 -10.52
C LYS A 31 -0.26 6.54 -9.46
N LEU A 32 -1.58 6.57 -9.42
CA LEU A 32 -2.34 7.19 -8.33
C LEU A 32 -2.16 6.38 -7.05
N VAL A 33 -1.71 7.03 -5.99
CA VAL A 33 -1.62 6.48 -4.63
C VAL A 33 -2.89 6.86 -3.89
N ARG A 34 -3.68 5.86 -3.48
CA ARG A 34 -4.99 6.10 -2.85
C ARG A 34 -4.94 6.29 -1.33
N SER A 35 -3.80 6.00 -0.69
CA SER A 35 -3.62 6.07 0.76
C SER A 35 -2.55 7.10 1.13
N LYS A 36 -2.92 8.06 2.00
CA LYS A 36 -2.01 9.09 2.52
C LYS A 36 -0.82 8.45 3.25
N THR A 37 -1.08 7.46 4.10
CA THR A 37 -0.03 6.74 4.84
C THR A 37 0.96 6.07 3.87
N LYS A 38 0.45 5.38 2.85
CA LYS A 38 1.29 4.71 1.84
C LYS A 38 2.13 5.72 1.05
N PHE A 39 1.55 6.86 0.68
CA PHE A 39 2.29 7.93 0.00
C PHE A 39 3.48 8.43 0.81
N TRP A 40 3.28 8.77 2.09
CA TRP A 40 4.36 9.24 2.96
C TRP A 40 5.40 8.16 3.25
N GLN A 41 4.98 6.90 3.38
CA GLN A 41 5.88 5.76 3.50
C GLN A 41 6.76 5.59 2.26
N MET A 42 6.19 5.71 1.06
CA MET A 42 6.93 5.67 -0.21
C MET A 42 7.93 6.82 -0.30
N LEU A 43 7.50 8.05 -0.02
CA LEU A 43 8.35 9.25 -0.06
C LEU A 43 9.53 9.15 0.93
N GLY A 44 9.27 8.65 2.14
CA GLY A 44 10.28 8.46 3.18
C GLY A 44 11.39 7.47 2.81
N ARG A 45 11.24 6.65 1.77
CA ARG A 45 12.33 5.79 1.29
C ARG A 45 13.46 6.59 0.64
N GLY A 46 13.14 7.73 0.02
CA GLY A 46 14.12 8.61 -0.61
C GLY A 46 14.96 9.43 0.36
N THR A 47 14.52 9.60 1.61
CA THR A 47 15.18 10.49 2.60
C THR A 47 16.40 9.88 3.28
N ARG A 48 16.68 8.60 3.04
CA ARG A 48 17.85 7.92 3.62
C ARG A 48 19.15 8.56 3.14
N LEU A 49 20.00 8.89 4.10
CA LEU A 49 21.36 9.36 3.84
C LEU A 49 22.21 8.21 3.29
N CYS A 50 23.11 8.54 2.38
CA CYS A 50 24.06 7.61 1.81
C CYS A 50 25.41 8.31 1.66
N PRO A 51 26.38 8.05 2.56
CA PRO A 51 27.72 8.60 2.45
C PRO A 51 28.45 8.07 1.22
N ASP A 52 29.36 8.87 0.68
CA ASP A 52 30.19 8.50 -0.48
C ASP A 52 29.40 7.90 -1.66
N LEU A 53 28.18 8.39 -1.90
CA LEU A 53 27.29 7.84 -2.93
C LEU A 53 27.81 8.15 -4.34
N PHE A 54 28.31 9.37 -4.53
CA PHE A 54 28.78 9.82 -5.84
C PHE A 54 30.29 9.59 -6.00
N GLU A 55 31.06 9.95 -4.97
CA GLU A 55 32.52 9.81 -4.89
C GLU A 55 32.92 9.84 -3.39
N PRO A 56 34.16 9.48 -3.02
CA PRO A 56 34.65 9.67 -1.66
C PRO A 56 34.47 11.12 -1.18
N GLY A 57 33.80 11.30 -0.04
CA GLY A 57 33.43 12.60 0.52
C GLY A 57 32.20 13.27 -0.10
N LYS A 58 31.59 12.69 -1.14
CA LYS A 58 30.38 13.22 -1.80
C LYS A 58 29.14 12.39 -1.45
N ASP A 59 28.52 12.76 -0.33
CA ASP A 59 27.29 12.14 0.15
C ASP A 59 26.05 12.55 -0.63
N LYS A 60 25.02 11.72 -0.54
CA LYS A 60 23.65 12.08 -0.90
C LYS A 60 23.11 13.21 0.00
N LYS A 61 22.77 14.35 -0.60
CA LYS A 61 22.15 15.50 0.09
C LYS A 61 20.65 15.65 -0.18
N PHE A 62 20.19 15.18 -1.33
CA PHE A 62 18.80 15.23 -1.75
C PHE A 62 18.50 14.07 -2.70
N PHE A 63 17.22 13.92 -3.04
CA PHE A 63 16.73 13.01 -4.08
C PHE A 63 15.62 13.72 -4.85
N TYR A 64 15.38 13.28 -6.08
CA TYR A 64 14.32 13.83 -6.91
C TYR A 64 13.04 13.01 -6.80
N VAL A 65 11.90 13.70 -6.83
CA VAL A 65 10.57 13.10 -6.93
C VAL A 65 9.97 13.51 -8.26
N PHE A 66 9.61 12.53 -9.08
CA PHE A 66 8.87 12.73 -10.33
C PHE A 66 7.45 12.25 -10.12
N ASP A 67 6.48 13.15 -10.12
CA ASP A 67 5.08 12.83 -9.85
C ASP A 67 4.21 13.09 -11.07
N TYR A 68 3.91 12.04 -11.83
CA TYR A 68 3.10 12.10 -13.04
C TYR A 68 1.60 12.09 -12.76
N CYS A 69 1.20 11.71 -11.55
CA CYS A 69 -0.21 11.55 -11.18
C CYS A 69 -0.67 12.57 -10.13
N GLN A 70 0.11 13.64 -9.88
CA GLN A 70 -0.21 14.73 -8.97
C GLN A 70 -0.54 14.28 -7.53
N ASN A 71 0.08 13.18 -7.08
CA ASN A 71 -0.04 12.69 -5.71
C ASN A 71 0.47 13.71 -4.68
N LEU A 72 1.56 14.41 -4.97
CA LEU A 72 2.18 15.39 -4.08
C LEU A 72 1.21 16.56 -3.85
N GLU A 73 0.64 17.10 -4.92
CA GLU A 73 -0.36 18.16 -4.83
C GLU A 73 -1.59 17.66 -4.04
N TYR A 74 -2.13 16.50 -4.41
CA TYR A 74 -3.28 15.89 -3.74
C TYR A 74 -3.08 15.70 -2.22
N PHE A 75 -1.94 15.18 -1.78
CA PHE A 75 -1.66 14.92 -0.35
C PHE A 75 -1.08 16.12 0.41
N SER A 76 -0.62 17.17 -0.29
CA SER A 76 -0.18 18.43 0.32
C SER A 76 -1.36 19.30 0.77
N GLN A 77 -2.52 19.12 0.15
CA GLN A 77 -3.75 19.78 0.54
C GLN A 77 -4.36 19.15 1.81
N ASN A 78 -5.01 19.98 2.65
CA ASN A 78 -5.80 19.51 3.80
C ASN A 78 -7.15 18.92 3.34
N ILE A 79 -7.10 17.90 2.48
CA ILE A 79 -8.29 17.18 2.03
C ILE A 79 -8.76 16.30 3.20
N PRO A 80 -10.01 16.43 3.68
CA PRO A 80 -10.57 15.49 4.63
C PRO A 80 -10.47 14.09 4.02
N ALA A 81 -9.83 13.17 4.71
CA ALA A 81 -9.69 11.81 4.21
C ALA A 81 -11.10 11.25 3.95
N THR A 82 -11.46 11.05 2.68
CA THR A 82 -12.59 10.20 2.38
C THR A 82 -12.13 8.80 2.70
N GLU A 83 -12.67 8.20 3.76
CA GLU A 83 -12.49 6.78 4.03
C GLU A 83 -12.99 6.03 2.79
N GLY A 84 -12.06 5.64 1.91
CA GLY A 84 -12.41 4.77 0.79
C GLY A 84 -13.14 3.57 1.37
N ALA A 85 -14.28 3.20 0.76
CA ALA A 85 -15.14 2.14 1.29
C ALA A 85 -14.29 0.91 1.65
N LEU A 86 -14.05 0.73 2.94
CA LEU A 86 -13.29 -0.41 3.44
C LEU A 86 -14.17 -1.63 3.17
N SER A 87 -13.73 -2.50 2.24
CA SER A 87 -14.34 -3.82 2.15
C SER A 87 -14.34 -4.46 3.52
N ALA A 88 -15.43 -5.13 3.88
CA ALA A 88 -15.56 -5.80 5.16
C ALA A 88 -14.31 -6.66 5.44
N PRO A 89 -13.70 -6.56 6.64
CA PRO A 89 -12.55 -7.37 7.01
C PRO A 89 -12.83 -8.86 6.75
N LEU A 90 -11.80 -9.63 6.42
CA LEU A 90 -11.94 -11.07 6.13
C LEU A 90 -12.68 -11.81 7.26
N GLY A 91 -12.40 -11.46 8.51
CA GLY A 91 -13.09 -12.02 9.68
C GLY A 91 -14.59 -11.73 9.70
N LYS A 92 -15.00 -10.50 9.32
CA LYS A 92 -16.42 -10.14 9.19
C LYS A 92 -17.08 -10.94 8.07
N ARG A 93 -16.44 -11.00 6.89
CA ARG A 93 -16.95 -11.79 5.76
C ARG A 93 -17.12 -13.27 6.09
N LEU A 94 -16.16 -13.83 6.83
CA LEU A 94 -16.20 -15.23 7.27
C LEU A 94 -17.29 -15.46 8.32
N PHE A 95 -17.49 -14.51 9.23
CA PHE A 95 -18.56 -14.55 10.22
C PHE A 95 -19.94 -14.46 9.55
N ASP A 96 -20.13 -13.52 8.64
CA ASP A 96 -21.39 -13.33 7.90
C ASP A 96 -21.75 -14.61 7.11
N ALA A 97 -20.78 -15.19 6.40
CA ALA A 97 -20.99 -16.44 5.66
C ALA A 97 -21.35 -17.64 6.56
N ARG A 98 -20.76 -17.71 7.76
CA ARG A 98 -21.10 -18.76 8.75
C ARG A 98 -22.50 -18.56 9.31
N LEU A 99 -22.88 -17.32 9.60
CA LEU A 99 -24.21 -16.99 10.11
C LEU A 99 -25.29 -17.31 9.08
N GLU A 100 -25.04 -16.99 7.82
CA GLU A 100 -25.93 -17.31 6.70
C GLU A 100 -26.12 -18.83 6.58
N LEU A 101 -25.03 -19.61 6.63
CA LEU A 101 -25.10 -21.07 6.57
C LEU A 101 -25.88 -21.68 7.75
N ILE A 102 -25.67 -21.18 8.97
CA ILE A 102 -26.42 -21.63 10.16
C ILE A 102 -27.91 -21.29 9.99
N GLY A 103 -28.23 -20.08 9.51
CA GLY A 103 -29.60 -19.66 9.27
C GLY A 103 -30.33 -20.53 8.25
N GLU A 104 -29.65 -20.96 7.17
CA GLU A 104 -30.24 -21.90 6.20
C GLU A 104 -30.42 -23.32 6.77
N LEU A 105 -29.49 -23.80 7.59
CA LEU A 105 -29.64 -25.08 8.29
C LEU A 105 -30.81 -25.07 9.27
N ASP A 106 -30.97 -23.99 10.04
CA ASP A 106 -32.09 -23.84 10.98
C ASP A 106 -33.44 -23.82 10.25
N LYS A 107 -33.53 -23.16 9.09
CA LYS A 107 -34.73 -23.19 8.24
C LYS A 107 -35.03 -24.60 7.73
N ALA A 108 -34.03 -25.29 7.18
CA ALA A 108 -34.21 -26.65 6.66
C ALA A 108 -34.64 -27.64 7.76
N LEU A 109 -34.09 -27.50 8.97
CA LEU A 109 -34.49 -28.30 10.13
C LEU A 109 -35.93 -28.00 10.56
N ALA A 110 -36.33 -26.73 10.57
CA ALA A 110 -37.70 -26.33 10.91
C ALA A 110 -38.74 -26.78 9.87
N GLU A 111 -38.36 -26.84 8.59
CA GLU A 111 -39.21 -27.38 7.52
C GLU A 111 -39.33 -28.90 7.60
N GLY A 112 -38.21 -29.61 7.80
CA GLY A 112 -38.22 -31.07 7.96
C GLY A 112 -38.97 -31.57 9.19
N GLN A 113 -39.08 -30.77 10.25
CA GLN A 113 -39.91 -31.08 11.42
C GLN A 113 -41.41 -30.85 11.20
N ARG A 114 -41.80 -29.98 10.26
CA ARG A 114 -43.19 -29.74 9.88
C ARG A 114 -43.75 -30.85 8.99
N ASP A 115 -42.91 -31.41 8.11
CA ASP A 115 -43.30 -32.52 7.22
C ASP A 115 -43.38 -33.89 7.93
N ALA A 116 -42.91 -33.98 9.17
CA ALA A 116 -42.91 -35.20 9.99
C ALA A 116 -44.11 -35.33 10.96
N LEU A 117 -45.05 -34.36 10.93
CA LEU A 117 -46.31 -34.32 11.68
C LEU A 117 -47.50 -34.47 10.73
#